data_AF-A0A328EG84-F1
#
_entry.id   AF-A0A328EG84-F1
#
_cell.length_a   1.000
_cell.length_b   1.000
_cell.length_c   1.000
_cell.angle_alpha   90.00
_cell.angle_beta   90.00
_cell.angle_gamma   90.00
#
_symmetry.space_group_name_H-M   'P 1'
#
loop_
_entity.id
_entity.type
_entity.pdbx_description
1 polymer ?
#
loop_
_entity_poly.entity_id
_entity_poly.type
_entity_poly.pdbx_seq_one_letter_code
_entity_poly.pdbx_strand_id
1 'polypeptide(L)'
;MCFSDTKNFPDLARYKNGGSVAPRPGDILCLSGGEGNGGHVAIIMEVTKTYIKIAHQNSGDRWDAIGASLDMKDTKVANPSGYTVQGWLRIPTYLNDLPNPPIPEYLK
;
A
#
# COMPACT_ATOMS: atom_id res chain seq x y z
N MET A 1 8.31 8.85 -4.63
CA MET A 1 7.06 8.05 -4.56
C MET A 1 7.28 6.89 -3.61
N CYS A 2 6.29 6.55 -2.77
CA CYS A 2 6.53 5.67 -1.60
C CYS A 2 7.14 4.29 -1.94
N PHE A 3 6.76 3.66 -3.06
CA PHE A 3 7.24 2.32 -3.40
C PHE A 3 8.73 2.23 -3.71
N SER A 4 9.37 3.30 -4.19
CA SER A 4 10.79 3.33 -4.50
C SER A 4 11.65 4.04 -3.46
N ASP A 5 11.03 4.61 -2.42
CA ASP A 5 11.74 5.37 -1.39
C ASP A 5 12.38 4.45 -0.35
N THR A 6 13.51 3.85 -0.73
CA THR A 6 14.33 2.99 0.14
C THR A 6 15.17 3.77 1.14
N LYS A 7 15.30 5.09 0.96
CA LYS A 7 16.05 5.95 1.87
C LYS A 7 15.28 6.23 3.15
N ASN A 8 14.00 6.58 3.04
CA ASN A 8 13.17 6.93 4.19
C ASN A 8 12.44 5.73 4.80
N PHE A 9 12.24 4.65 4.03
CA PHE A 9 11.59 3.42 4.50
C PHE A 9 12.46 2.18 4.23
N PRO A 10 13.69 2.11 4.76
CA PRO A 10 14.61 1.00 4.49
C PRO A 10 14.09 -0.33 5.03
N ASP A 11 13.34 -0.29 6.14
CA ASP A 11 12.95 -1.49 6.89
C ASP A 11 11.61 -2.08 6.44
N LEU A 12 10.92 -1.46 5.47
CA LEU A 12 9.67 -1.99 4.95
C LEU A 12 9.92 -2.98 3.81
N ALA A 13 9.33 -4.17 3.93
CA ALA A 13 9.33 -5.14 2.84
C ALA A 13 8.50 -4.60 1.67
N ARG A 14 9.01 -4.77 0.45
CA ARG A 14 8.42 -4.25 -0.79
C ARG A 14 7.92 -5.39 -1.67
N TYR A 15 6.65 -5.36 -2.03
CA TYR A 15 6.04 -6.33 -2.94
C TYR A 15 5.51 -5.63 -4.17
N LYS A 16 6.07 -5.96 -5.33
CA LYS A 16 5.66 -5.38 -6.61
C LYS A 16 4.26 -5.87 -6.98
N ASN A 17 3.45 -4.98 -7.53
CA ASN A 17 2.13 -5.32 -8.06
C ASN A 17 2.23 -6.40 -9.17
N GLY A 18 1.46 -7.48 -9.05
CA GLY A 18 1.55 -8.65 -9.91
C GLY A 18 2.76 -9.57 -9.64
N GLY A 19 3.43 -9.41 -8.50
CA GLY A 19 4.51 -10.28 -8.04
C GLY A 19 4.03 -11.63 -7.49
N SER A 20 4.86 -12.32 -6.73
CA SER A 20 4.56 -13.64 -6.14
C SER A 20 3.83 -13.58 -4.79
N VAL A 21 3.76 -12.41 -4.17
CA VAL A 21 3.12 -12.20 -2.88
C VAL A 21 1.82 -11.46 -3.11
N ALA A 22 0.75 -11.84 -2.42
CA ALA A 22 -0.53 -11.13 -2.42
C ALA A 22 -0.55 -10.02 -1.36
N PRO A 23 -1.34 -8.95 -1.55
CA PRO A 23 -1.55 -7.96 -0.51
C PRO A 23 -2.28 -8.60 0.69
N ARG A 24 -2.19 -7.96 1.85
CA ARG A 24 -2.97 -8.31 3.05
C ARG A 24 -3.46 -7.05 3.76
N PRO A 25 -4.48 -7.15 4.62
CA PRO A 25 -4.86 -6.03 5.48
C PRO A 25 -3.67 -5.47 6.27
N GLY A 26 -3.57 -4.14 6.34
CA GLY A 26 -2.48 -3.38 6.97
C GLY A 26 -1.32 -3.03 6.04
N ASP A 27 -1.26 -3.57 4.82
CA ASP A 27 -0.24 -3.16 3.84
C ASP A 27 -0.47 -1.72 3.36
N ILE A 28 0.62 -1.01 3.10
CA ILE A 28 0.61 0.35 2.54
C ILE A 28 0.65 0.23 1.02
N LEU A 29 -0.48 0.48 0.34
CA LEU A 29 -0.60 0.50 -1.11
C LEU A 29 0.05 1.77 -1.68
N CYS A 30 0.93 1.60 -2.66
CA CYS A 30 1.64 2.70 -3.30
C CYS A 30 1.26 2.86 -4.77
N LEU A 31 0.86 4.07 -5.14
CA LEU A 31 0.49 4.45 -6.49
C LEU A 31 1.40 5.56 -7.03
N SER A 32 1.66 5.51 -8.33
CA SER A 32 2.29 6.58 -9.10
C SER A 32 1.30 7.27 -10.03
N GLY A 33 1.71 8.37 -10.66
CA GLY A 33 0.85 9.17 -11.52
C GLY A 33 0.03 10.15 -10.68
N GLY A 34 -1.24 10.30 -11.01
CA GLY A 34 -2.11 11.32 -10.42
C GLY A 34 -1.80 12.72 -10.91
N GLU A 35 -2.55 13.67 -10.37
CA GLU A 35 -2.39 15.10 -10.67
C GLU A 35 -0.99 15.58 -10.25
N GLY A 36 -0.31 16.28 -11.16
CA GLY A 36 1.07 16.73 -10.93
C GLY A 36 2.10 15.62 -10.72
N ASN A 37 1.76 14.35 -11.01
CA ASN A 37 2.60 13.18 -10.76
C ASN A 37 2.96 12.99 -9.27
N GLY A 38 2.10 13.42 -8.35
CA GLY A 38 2.32 13.32 -6.90
C GLY A 38 2.27 11.89 -6.35
N GLY A 39 1.71 10.95 -7.12
CA GLY A 39 1.39 9.60 -6.66
C GLY A 39 0.24 9.60 -5.66
N HIS A 40 -0.01 8.44 -5.04
CA HIS A 40 -1.00 8.29 -3.98
C HIS A 40 -0.63 7.15 -3.03
N VAL A 41 -1.17 7.18 -1.83
CA VAL A 41 -0.97 6.15 -0.81
C VAL A 41 -2.29 5.80 -0.14
N ALA A 42 -2.46 4.52 0.20
CA ALA A 42 -3.62 4.05 0.93
C ALA A 42 -3.24 2.87 1.83
N ILE A 43 -4.06 2.59 2.85
CA ILE A 43 -3.94 1.40 3.68
C ILE A 43 -4.93 0.36 3.18
N ILE A 44 -4.46 -0.85 2.91
CA ILE A 44 -5.33 -1.98 2.54
C ILE A 44 -6.06 -2.45 3.80
N MET A 45 -7.39 -2.48 3.78
CA MET A 45 -8.20 -2.91 4.92
C MET A 45 -8.93 -4.24 4.69
N GLU A 46 -9.14 -4.62 3.43
CA GLU A 46 -9.77 -5.89 3.05
C GLU A 46 -9.09 -6.43 1.80
N VAL A 47 -8.91 -7.75 1.74
CA VAL A 47 -8.39 -8.45 0.56
C VAL A 47 -9.25 -9.67 0.30
N THR A 48 -9.80 -9.77 -0.91
CA THR A 48 -10.46 -10.97 -1.43
C THR A 48 -9.66 -11.52 -2.61
N LYS A 49 -10.20 -12.47 -3.38
CA LYS A 49 -9.54 -12.94 -4.62
C LYS A 49 -9.72 -11.96 -5.79
N THR A 50 -10.73 -11.08 -5.71
CA THR A 50 -11.18 -10.27 -6.84
C THR A 50 -11.11 -8.77 -6.58
N TYR A 51 -10.89 -8.35 -5.33
CA TYR A 51 -10.75 -6.93 -5.00
C TYR A 51 -9.99 -6.73 -3.68
N ILE A 52 -9.55 -5.49 -3.48
CA ILE A 52 -9.16 -4.96 -2.18
C ILE A 52 -10.05 -3.77 -1.82
N LYS A 53 -10.23 -3.52 -0.52
CA LYS A 53 -10.73 -2.22 -0.03
C LYS A 53 -9.63 -1.45 0.66
N ILE A 54 -9.67 -0.13 0.53
CA ILE A 54 -8.65 0.76 1.07
C ILE A 54 -9.23 1.85 1.98
N ALA A 55 -8.40 2.34 2.88
CA ALA A 55 -8.59 3.56 3.64
C ALA A 55 -7.52 4.59 3.23
N HIS A 56 -7.91 5.83 2.95
CA HIS A 56 -7.01 6.88 2.48
C HIS A 56 -7.56 8.30 2.75
N GLN A 57 -6.71 9.30 2.53
CA GLN A 57 -7.07 10.72 2.58
C GLN A 57 -6.46 11.45 1.37
N ASN A 58 -6.80 12.72 1.19
CA ASN A 58 -6.26 13.57 0.11
C ASN A 58 -6.58 13.10 -1.33
N SER A 59 -7.74 12.48 -1.52
CA SER A 59 -8.26 12.10 -2.85
C SER A 59 -9.35 13.04 -3.38
N GLY A 60 -9.70 14.09 -2.62
CA GLY A 60 -10.89 14.89 -2.87
C GLY A 60 -12.15 14.02 -2.78
N ASP A 61 -13.03 14.16 -3.75
CA ASP A 61 -14.28 13.42 -3.93
C ASP A 61 -14.14 12.21 -4.88
N ARG A 62 -12.92 11.90 -5.35
CA ARG A 62 -12.71 10.86 -6.38
C ARG A 62 -13.06 9.46 -5.90
N TRP A 63 -12.69 9.11 -4.66
CA TRP A 63 -12.98 7.81 -4.03
C TRP A 63 -13.42 7.98 -2.58
N ASP A 64 -14.22 7.04 -2.09
CA ASP A 64 -14.63 6.96 -0.70
C ASP A 64 -13.42 6.86 0.23
N ALA A 65 -13.30 7.80 1.18
CA ALA A 65 -12.15 7.87 2.08
C ALA A 65 -11.89 6.54 2.82
N ILE A 66 -12.96 5.81 3.14
CA ILE A 66 -12.91 4.47 3.75
C ILE A 66 -13.76 3.54 2.90
N GLY A 67 -13.17 2.43 2.45
CA GLY A 67 -13.89 1.37 1.75
C GLY A 67 -13.89 1.48 0.23
N ALA A 68 -13.16 2.45 -0.36
CA ALA A 68 -12.93 2.47 -1.80
C ALA A 68 -12.41 1.11 -2.29
N SER A 69 -13.02 0.57 -3.33
CA SER A 69 -12.72 -0.76 -3.85
C SER A 69 -11.86 -0.67 -5.11
N LEU A 70 -10.79 -1.46 -5.15
CA LEU A 70 -9.97 -1.64 -6.34
C LEU A 70 -10.03 -3.10 -6.77
N ASP A 71 -10.31 -3.33 -8.05
CA ASP A 71 -10.31 -4.67 -8.61
C ASP A 71 -8.94 -5.33 -8.46
N MET A 72 -8.95 -6.63 -8.31
CA MET A 72 -7.75 -7.44 -8.16
C MET A 72 -7.89 -8.74 -8.94
N LYS A 73 -6.76 -9.24 -9.43
CA LYS A 73 -6.62 -10.61 -9.89
C LYS A 73 -5.38 -11.21 -9.25
N ASP A 74 -5.59 -12.13 -8.31
CA ASP A 74 -4.54 -12.82 -7.54
C ASP A 74 -3.60 -11.83 -6.81
N THR A 75 -2.44 -11.53 -7.39
CA THR A 75 -1.44 -10.61 -6.81
C THR A 75 -1.39 -9.27 -7.51
N LYS A 76 -2.31 -9.02 -8.46
CA LYS A 76 -2.34 -7.82 -9.28
C LYS A 76 -3.57 -6.97 -8.97
N VAL A 77 -3.36 -5.85 -8.30
CA VAL A 77 -4.37 -4.80 -8.12
C VAL A 77 -4.45 -3.99 -9.42
N ALA A 78 -5.66 -3.72 -9.87
CA ALA A 78 -5.94 -2.93 -11.06
C ALA A 78 -5.50 -1.48 -10.86
N ASN A 79 -5.10 -0.83 -11.94
CA ASN A 79 -4.77 0.58 -11.94
C ASN A 79 -6.08 1.38 -11.93
N PRO A 80 -6.34 2.22 -10.91
CA PRO A 80 -7.46 3.14 -10.98
C PRO A 80 -7.13 4.30 -11.92
N SER A 81 -8.16 5.01 -12.38
CA SER A 81 -8.03 6.08 -13.37
C SER A 81 -6.98 7.12 -12.96
N GLY A 82 -6.04 7.42 -13.86
CA GLY A 82 -4.97 8.40 -13.65
C GLY A 82 -3.80 7.92 -12.78
N TYR A 83 -3.86 6.72 -12.20
CA TYR A 83 -2.81 6.18 -11.36
C TYR A 83 -2.26 4.84 -11.88
N THR A 84 -1.08 4.48 -11.42
CA THR A 84 -0.51 3.14 -11.62
C THR A 84 -0.12 2.55 -10.28
N VAL A 85 -0.67 1.40 -9.93
CA VAL A 85 -0.31 0.69 -8.70
C VAL A 85 1.07 0.08 -8.88
N GLN A 86 2.02 0.55 -8.07
CA GLN A 86 3.41 0.10 -8.09
C GLN A 86 3.57 -1.21 -7.29
N GLY A 87 2.83 -1.32 -6.19
CA GLY A 87 2.93 -2.42 -5.24
C GLY A 87 2.52 -1.97 -3.85
N TRP A 88 2.95 -2.70 -2.83
CA TRP A 88 2.69 -2.36 -1.45
C TRP A 88 3.89 -2.60 -0.54
N LEU A 89 3.91 -1.85 0.55
CA LEU A 89 4.89 -1.94 1.62
C LEU A 89 4.29 -2.68 2.81
N ARG A 90 5.11 -3.45 3.51
CA ARG A 90 4.70 -4.24 4.67
C ARG A 90 5.75 -4.16 5.76
N ILE A 91 5.29 -3.99 7.00
CA ILE A 91 6.14 -4.18 8.18
C ILE A 91 6.57 -5.65 8.21
N PRO A 92 7.88 -5.96 8.13
CA PRO A 92 8.35 -7.34 8.20
C PRO A 92 7.92 -8.02 9.50
N THR A 93 7.56 -9.30 9.42
CA THR A 93 7.03 -10.07 10.55
C THR A 93 7.98 -10.14 11.74
N TYR A 94 9.30 -10.09 11.52
CA TYR A 94 10.28 -10.11 12.61
C TYR A 94 10.18 -8.90 13.56
N LEU A 95 9.56 -7.78 13.15
CA LEU A 95 9.30 -6.65 14.05
C LEU A 95 8.07 -6.88 14.93
N ASN A 96 7.10 -7.68 14.48
CA ASN A 96 5.88 -7.97 15.24
C ASN A 96 6.07 -9.10 16.27
N ASP A 97 7.09 -9.95 16.08
CA ASP A 97 7.35 -11.12 16.94
C ASP A 97 8.34 -10.84 18.08
N LEU A 98 8.83 -9.59 18.22
CA LEU A 98 9.73 -9.22 19.31
C LEU A 98 8.91 -9.01 20.60
N PRO A 99 9.34 -9.56 21.75
CA PRO A 99 8.66 -9.37 23.03
C PRO A 99 8.63 -7.89 23.47
N ASN A 100 9.48 -7.07 22.86
CA ASN A 100 9.47 -5.62 22.91
C ASN A 100 9.98 -5.11 21.56
N PRO A 101 9.10 -4.87 20.57
CA PRO A 101 9.53 -4.34 19.28
C PRO A 101 10.30 -3.04 19.53
N PRO A 102 11.53 -2.87 19.01
CA PRO A 102 12.16 -1.57 19.03
C PRO A 102 11.19 -0.62 18.33
N ILE A 103 10.78 0.46 19.02
CA ILE A 103 10.00 1.52 18.41
C ILE A 103 10.81 1.95 17.18
N PRO A 104 10.30 1.73 15.96
CA PRO A 104 11.00 2.15 14.76
C PRO A 104 11.34 3.63 14.91
N GLU A 105 12.52 4.06 14.48
CA GLU A 105 13.00 5.43 14.73
C GLU A 105 12.01 6.50 14.23
N TYR A 106 11.22 6.18 13.20
CA TYR A 106 10.16 7.06 12.68
C TYR A 106 8.93 7.22 13.59
N LEU A 107 8.85 6.48 14.69
CA LEU A 107 7.79 6.55 15.72
C LEU A 107 8.30 7.09 17.07
N LYS A 108 9.58 7.43 17.18
CA LYS A 108 10.13 8.16 18.34
C LYS A 108 10.01 9.66 18.13
#